data_AF-A0A973FRC7-F1
#
_entry.id   AF-A0A973FRC7-F1
#
_cell.length_a   1.000
_cell.length_b   1.000
_cell.length_c   1.000
_cell.angle_alpha   90.00
_cell.angle_beta   90.00
_cell.angle_gamma   90.00
#
_symmetry.space_group_name_H-M   'P 1'
#
loop_
_entity.id
_entity.type
_entity.pdbx_description
1 polymer ?
#
loop_
_entity_poly.entity_id
_entity_poly.type
_entity_poly.pdbx_seq_one_letter_code
_entity_poly.pdbx_strand_id
1 'polypeptide(L)'
;MDAYTHARISVQHWGGQAADYFPIHAYIDSTKELCSDNRHRILHTLWGVRRVVLPIFGPAIINSDGRTVNVKDICERDHILPDYQNRFIPTLADFVQAIAFPDTAALKARIDTFHQRYAADPAITELLLSPLAVTGRVSALLITHNSWFVNAIIPQILGRPPQIMDFALDPRDLFTRMRFELWMDNGAGDPPSAAGVRRPHQE
;
A
#
# COMPACT_ATOMS: atom_id res chain seq x y z
N MET A 1 -2.26 14.33 3.82
CA MET A 1 -1.19 15.13 4.46
C MET A 1 0.15 14.80 3.76
N ASP A 2 1.26 15.50 4.04
CA ASP A 2 2.57 15.14 3.48
C ASP A 2 3.43 14.33 4.47
N ALA A 3 4.45 13.62 3.96
CA ALA A 3 5.29 12.75 4.76
C ALA A 3 6.01 13.47 5.92
N TYR A 4 6.39 14.73 5.74
CA TYR A 4 7.05 15.52 6.79
C TYR A 4 6.08 15.88 7.92
N THR A 5 4.83 16.21 7.60
CA THR A 5 3.80 16.47 8.60
C THR A 5 3.47 15.20 9.40
N HIS A 6 3.39 14.03 8.75
CA HIS A 6 3.27 12.75 9.46
C HIS A 6 4.46 12.47 10.37
N ALA A 7 5.69 12.75 9.91
CA ALA A 7 6.88 12.58 10.75
C ALA A 7 6.84 13.45 12.01
N ARG A 8 6.23 14.64 11.94
CA ARG A 8 6.01 15.48 13.13
C ARG A 8 4.98 14.89 14.09
N ILE A 9 3.96 14.18 13.59
CA ILE A 9 3.02 13.42 14.44
C ILE A 9 3.80 12.30 15.17
N SER A 10 4.67 11.57 14.47
CA SER A 10 5.51 10.56 15.12
C SER A 10 6.43 11.15 16.20
N VAL A 11 7.02 12.33 15.98
CA VAL A 11 7.80 13.02 17.03
C VAL A 11 6.93 13.34 18.25
N GLN A 12 5.69 13.78 18.05
CA GLN A 12 4.77 14.06 19.16
C GLN A 12 4.42 12.81 19.97
N HIS A 13 4.23 11.66 19.29
CA HIS A 13 3.90 10.41 19.97
C HIS A 13 5.11 9.71 20.59
N TRP A 14 6.27 9.77 19.95
CA TRP A 14 7.39 8.88 20.24
C TRP A 14 8.70 9.59 20.59
N GLY A 15 8.80 10.92 20.47
CA GLY A 15 10.04 11.68 20.69
C GLY A 15 10.98 11.64 19.47
N GLY A 16 12.26 11.94 19.67
CA GLY A 16 13.25 11.99 18.59
C GLY A 16 13.05 13.18 17.65
N GLN A 17 13.45 13.00 16.39
CA GLN A 17 13.34 14.03 15.35
C GLN A 17 12.61 13.53 14.11
N ALA A 18 12.06 14.45 13.31
CA ALA A 18 11.28 14.09 12.12
C ALA A 18 12.06 13.23 11.12
N ALA A 19 13.39 13.40 11.03
CA ALA A 19 14.25 12.60 10.16
C ALA A 19 14.27 11.10 10.52
N ASP A 20 13.96 10.74 11.77
CA ASP A 20 13.92 9.33 12.21
C ASP A 20 12.74 8.58 11.58
N TYR A 21 11.65 9.30 11.28
CA TYR A 21 10.37 8.73 10.84
C TYR A 21 10.06 9.02 9.36
N PHE A 22 10.63 10.10 8.82
CA PHE A 22 10.37 10.55 7.46
C PHE A 22 10.53 9.44 6.39
N PRO A 23 11.58 8.59 6.41
CA PRO A 23 11.74 7.55 5.41
C PRO A 23 10.54 6.59 5.33
N ILE A 24 9.94 6.24 6.47
CA ILE A 24 8.78 5.33 6.52
C ILE A 24 7.55 6.02 5.93
N HIS A 25 7.26 7.26 6.33
CA HIS A 25 6.12 8.02 5.80
C HIS A 25 6.24 8.32 4.31
N ALA A 26 7.43 8.72 3.86
CA ALA A 26 7.70 8.97 2.45
C ALA A 26 7.52 7.68 1.63
N TYR A 27 7.91 6.54 2.19
CA TYR A 27 7.75 5.25 1.52
C TYR A 27 6.30 4.80 1.38
N ILE A 28 5.47 4.97 2.42
CA ILE A 28 4.03 4.67 2.34
C ILE A 28 3.35 5.51 1.24
N ASP A 29 3.82 6.74 1.06
CA ASP A 29 3.38 7.68 0.03
C ASP A 29 4.01 7.46 -1.36
N SER A 30 4.95 6.52 -1.54
CA SER A 30 5.73 6.33 -2.78
C SER A 30 4.86 6.14 -4.03
N THR A 31 3.65 5.62 -3.87
CA THR A 31 2.67 5.45 -4.94
C THR A 31 2.15 6.76 -5.54
N LYS A 32 2.42 7.91 -4.90
CA LYS A 32 2.16 9.26 -5.47
C LYS A 32 2.88 9.47 -6.80
N GLU A 33 3.98 8.75 -7.03
CA GLU A 33 4.68 8.74 -8.33
C GLU A 33 3.86 8.09 -9.45
N LEU A 34 2.90 7.23 -9.11
CA LEU A 34 2.08 6.46 -10.05
C LEU A 34 0.68 7.06 -10.25
N CYS A 35 0.15 7.71 -9.21
CA CYS A 35 -1.15 8.36 -9.22
C CYS A 35 -1.10 9.57 -8.28
N SER A 36 -1.33 10.78 -8.80
CA SER A 36 -1.19 12.01 -8.03
C SER A 36 -2.37 12.32 -7.10
N ASP A 37 -3.50 11.63 -7.27
CA ASP A 37 -4.68 11.78 -6.41
C ASP A 37 -4.75 10.69 -5.33
N ASN A 38 -5.73 10.80 -4.43
CA ASN A 38 -5.89 9.94 -3.27
C ASN A 38 -6.11 8.43 -3.57
N ARG A 39 -6.31 8.00 -4.83
CA ARG A 39 -6.30 6.58 -5.20
C ARG A 39 -4.95 5.91 -4.95
N HIS A 40 -3.86 6.68 -4.88
CA HIS A 40 -2.52 6.15 -4.61
C HIS A 40 -2.40 5.40 -3.27
N ARG A 41 -3.34 5.59 -2.34
CA ARG A 41 -3.33 5.08 -0.96
C ARG A 41 -3.42 3.54 -0.83
N ILE A 42 -3.09 2.76 -1.86
CA ILE A 42 -3.06 1.29 -1.84
C ILE A 42 -2.11 0.71 -0.75
N LEU A 43 -1.01 1.41 -0.43
CA LEU A 43 -0.12 1.05 0.67
C LEU A 43 -0.65 1.49 2.05
N HIS A 44 -1.73 2.29 2.11
CA HIS A 44 -2.41 2.70 3.33
C HIS A 44 -3.40 1.63 3.83
N THR A 45 -3.02 0.37 3.69
CA THR A 45 -3.80 -0.80 4.09
C THR A 45 -2.93 -1.69 4.96
N LEU A 46 -3.52 -2.54 5.80
CA LEU A 46 -2.73 -3.52 6.56
C LEU A 46 -1.97 -4.50 5.67
N TRP A 47 -2.44 -4.72 4.43
CA TRP A 47 -1.67 -5.46 3.43
C TRP A 47 -0.38 -4.71 3.08
N GLY A 48 -0.46 -3.43 2.75
CA GLY A 48 0.71 -2.60 2.45
C GLY A 48 1.70 -2.56 3.61
N VAL A 49 1.21 -2.33 4.83
CA VAL A 49 2.05 -2.33 6.03
C VAL A 49 2.77 -3.67 6.21
N ARG A 50 2.02 -4.79 6.20
CA ARG A 50 2.58 -6.11 6.53
C ARG A 50 3.41 -6.74 5.42
N ARG A 51 2.99 -6.56 4.17
CA ARG A 51 3.61 -7.23 3.01
C ARG A 51 4.69 -6.38 2.34
N VAL A 52 4.70 -5.07 2.57
CA VAL A 52 5.63 -4.14 1.90
C VAL A 52 6.48 -3.37 2.89
N VAL A 53 5.88 -2.64 3.83
CA VAL A 53 6.64 -1.71 4.69
C VAL A 53 7.48 -2.47 5.74
N LEU A 54 6.88 -3.40 6.49
CA LEU A 54 7.58 -4.15 7.53
C LEU A 54 8.77 -4.98 7.00
N PRO A 55 8.69 -5.65 5.84
CA PRO A 55 9.84 -6.35 5.28
C PRO A 55 11.02 -5.43 4.91
N ILE A 56 10.79 -4.14 4.66
CA ILE A 56 11.83 -3.19 4.26
C ILE A 56 12.47 -2.51 5.47
N PHE A 57 11.64 -2.01 6.39
CA PHE A 57 12.11 -1.24 7.55
C PHE A 57 12.32 -2.09 8.81
N GLY A 58 11.87 -3.34 8.79
CA GLY A 58 11.84 -4.20 9.96
C GLY A 58 10.65 -3.91 10.89
N PRO A 59 10.55 -4.63 12.01
CA PRO A 59 9.43 -4.51 12.94
C PRO A 59 9.47 -3.24 13.81
N ALA A 60 10.65 -2.66 14.03
CA ALA A 60 10.85 -1.51 14.87
C ALA A 60 12.11 -0.74 14.45
N ILE A 61 12.12 0.57 14.75
CA ILE A 61 13.31 1.42 14.66
C ILE A 61 13.75 1.86 16.05
N ILE A 62 14.99 2.32 16.17
CA ILE A 62 15.46 3.07 17.34
C ILE A 62 15.62 4.52 16.88
N ASN A 63 14.87 5.44 17.49
CA ASN A 63 14.94 6.86 17.13
C ASN A 63 16.17 7.55 17.76
N SER A 64 16.39 8.83 17.45
CA SER A 64 17.55 9.58 17.96
C SER A 64 17.58 9.75 19.48
N ASP A 65 16.44 9.58 20.16
CA ASP A 65 16.31 9.60 21.62
C ASP A 65 16.56 8.22 22.26
N GLY A 66 16.96 7.21 21.47
CA GLY A 66 17.21 5.85 21.95
C GLY A 66 15.95 5.06 22.26
N ARG A 67 14.78 5.49 21.77
CA ARG A 67 13.50 4.80 21.98
C ARG A 67 13.23 3.81 20.85
N THR A 68 12.86 2.60 21.24
CA THR A 68 12.36 1.57 20.30
C THR A 68 10.91 1.87 19.94
N VAL A 69 10.65 2.11 18.66
CA VAL A 69 9.30 2.45 18.14
C VAL A 69 8.89 1.41 17.09
N ASN A 70 7.67 0.87 17.23
CA ASN A 70 7.15 -0.13 16.31
C ASN A 70 6.80 0.51 14.94
N VAL A 71 7.34 -0.04 13.85
CA VAL A 71 7.08 0.47 12.49
C VAL A 71 5.61 0.36 12.14
N LYS A 72 4.92 -0.69 12.59
CA LYS A 72 3.48 -0.87 12.39
C LYS A 72 2.69 0.28 13.03
N ASP A 73 3.09 0.73 14.22
CA ASP A 73 2.40 1.83 14.91
C ASP A 73 2.65 3.17 14.20
N ILE A 74 3.87 3.41 13.71
CA ILE A 74 4.19 4.57 12.86
C ILE A 74 3.30 4.57 11.61
N CYS A 75 3.16 3.43 10.94
CA CYS A 75 2.31 3.30 9.76
C CYS A 75 0.83 3.55 10.09
N GLU A 76 0.30 2.88 11.11
CA GLU A 76 -1.13 2.88 11.39
C GLU A 76 -1.59 4.15 12.10
N ARG A 77 -0.92 4.52 13.20
CA ARG A 77 -1.35 5.60 14.09
C ARG A 77 -0.91 6.98 13.62
N ASP A 78 0.25 7.08 12.99
CA ASP A 78 0.84 8.38 12.67
C ASP A 78 0.67 8.74 11.19
N HIS A 79 0.55 7.74 10.32
CA HIS A 79 0.34 7.93 8.89
C HIS A 79 -1.11 7.69 8.47
N ILE A 80 -1.55 6.43 8.49
CA ILE A 80 -2.80 6.01 7.85
C ILE A 80 -4.02 6.60 8.56
N LEU A 81 -4.13 6.44 9.88
CA LEU A 81 -5.29 6.94 10.63
C LEU A 81 -5.49 8.45 10.49
N PRO A 82 -4.48 9.32 10.72
CA PRO A 82 -4.64 10.77 10.56
C PRO A 82 -5.14 11.18 9.18
N ASP A 83 -4.66 10.47 8.15
CA ASP A 83 -5.05 10.68 6.77
C ASP A 83 -6.51 10.28 6.47
N TYR A 84 -7.13 9.45 7.30
CA TYR A 84 -8.55 9.14 7.29
C TYR A 84 -9.28 9.69 8.52
N GLN A 85 -8.87 10.87 9.01
CA GLN A 85 -9.49 11.57 10.17
C GLN A 85 -9.58 10.72 11.45
N ASN A 86 -8.64 9.79 11.64
CA ASN A 86 -8.61 8.82 12.73
C ASN A 86 -9.87 7.94 12.84
N ARG A 87 -10.51 7.65 11.69
CA ARG A 87 -11.80 6.95 11.63
C ARG A 87 -11.67 5.46 11.40
N PHE A 88 -10.82 5.06 10.48
CA PHE A 88 -10.66 3.68 10.01
C PHE A 88 -9.32 3.50 9.31
N ILE A 89 -8.92 2.25 9.11
CA ILE A 89 -7.87 1.84 8.19
C ILE A 89 -8.55 1.06 7.06
N PRO A 90 -8.51 1.53 5.80
CA PRO A 90 -9.14 0.80 4.72
C PRO A 90 -8.45 -0.55 4.50
N THR A 91 -9.24 -1.52 4.06
CA THR A 91 -8.74 -2.83 3.66
C THR A 91 -8.30 -2.79 2.19
N LEU A 92 -7.48 -3.75 1.78
CA LEU A 92 -7.15 -3.90 0.36
C LEU A 92 -8.40 -4.20 -0.48
N ALA A 93 -9.39 -4.89 0.11
CA ALA A 93 -10.64 -5.22 -0.56
C ALA A 93 -11.47 -3.96 -0.92
N ASP A 94 -11.43 -2.92 -0.08
CA ASP A 94 -12.13 -1.64 -0.36
C ASP A 94 -11.59 -0.98 -1.65
N PHE A 95 -10.27 -0.93 -1.80
CA PHE A 95 -9.62 -0.45 -3.02
C PHE A 95 -9.93 -1.35 -4.21
N VAL A 96 -9.87 -2.67 -4.04
CA VAL A 96 -10.10 -3.63 -5.12
C VAL A 96 -11.54 -3.58 -5.64
N GLN A 97 -12.51 -3.26 -4.80
CA GLN A 97 -13.90 -3.05 -5.21
C GLN A 97 -14.08 -1.79 -6.09
N ALA A 98 -13.19 -0.80 -5.94
CA ALA A 98 -13.16 0.39 -6.78
C ALA A 98 -12.52 0.13 -8.17
N ILE A 99 -11.86 -1.02 -8.38
CA ILE A 99 -11.21 -1.36 -9.65
C ILE A 99 -12.25 -1.92 -10.64
N ALA A 100 -12.50 -1.19 -11.72
CA ALA A 100 -13.23 -1.69 -12.88
C ALA A 100 -12.38 -2.70 -13.66
N PHE A 101 -12.73 -3.98 -13.54
CA PHE A 101 -12.01 -5.06 -14.20
C PHE A 101 -12.89 -5.68 -15.30
N PRO A 102 -12.69 -5.30 -16.58
CA PRO A 102 -13.38 -5.97 -17.66
C PRO A 102 -12.87 -7.40 -17.73
N ASP A 103 -13.71 -8.36 -17.38
CA ASP A 103 -13.35 -9.78 -17.34
C ASP A 103 -13.17 -10.35 -18.76
N THR A 104 -12.09 -9.92 -19.40
CA THR A 104 -11.73 -10.27 -20.78
C THR A 104 -10.58 -11.25 -20.78
N ALA A 105 -10.63 -12.22 -21.69
CA ALA A 105 -9.55 -13.19 -21.87
C ALA A 105 -8.20 -12.51 -22.13
N ALA A 106 -8.18 -11.37 -22.83
CA ALA A 106 -6.97 -10.63 -23.13
C ALA A 106 -6.27 -10.08 -21.87
N LEU A 107 -7.01 -9.50 -20.92
CA LEU A 107 -6.41 -8.96 -19.69
C LEU A 107 -5.90 -10.09 -18.79
N LYS A 108 -6.66 -11.18 -18.66
CA LYS A 108 -6.22 -12.39 -17.94
C LYS A 108 -4.94 -12.96 -18.55
N ALA A 109 -4.86 -13.07 -19.87
CA ALA A 109 -3.65 -13.55 -20.55
C ALA A 109 -2.43 -12.65 -20.32
N ARG A 110 -2.61 -11.31 -20.23
CA ARG A 110 -1.52 -10.38 -19.85
C ARG A 110 -1.03 -10.63 -18.43
N ILE A 111 -1.93 -10.85 -17.47
CA ILE A 111 -1.59 -11.17 -16.07
C ILE A 111 -0.87 -12.52 -16.02
N ASP A 112 -1.38 -13.55 -16.69
CA ASP A 112 -0.78 -14.88 -16.73
C ASP A 112 0.62 -14.84 -17.34
N THR A 113 0.78 -14.13 -18.46
CA THR A 113 2.09 -13.93 -19.12
C THR A 113 3.07 -13.21 -18.20
N PHE A 114 2.61 -12.17 -17.48
CA PHE A 114 3.43 -11.48 -16.49
C PHE A 114 3.86 -12.44 -15.37
N HIS A 115 2.91 -13.21 -14.83
CA HIS A 115 3.14 -14.12 -13.71
C HIS A 115 4.10 -15.25 -14.05
N GLN A 116 3.96 -15.87 -15.23
CA GLN A 116 4.81 -16.97 -15.70
C GLN A 116 6.31 -16.62 -15.70
N ARG A 117 6.65 -15.34 -15.89
CA ARG A 117 8.04 -14.87 -15.83
C ARG A 117 8.69 -15.07 -14.45
N TYR A 118 7.89 -15.07 -13.39
CA TYR A 118 8.35 -15.14 -12.00
C TYR A 118 7.96 -16.45 -11.30
N ALA A 119 7.20 -17.32 -11.96
CA ALA A 119 6.65 -18.55 -11.38
C ALA A 119 7.72 -19.53 -10.83
N ALA A 120 8.97 -19.41 -11.28
CA ALA A 120 10.09 -20.23 -10.79
C ALA A 120 10.70 -19.72 -9.47
N ASP A 121 10.41 -18.49 -9.03
CA ASP A 121 10.85 -17.96 -7.72
C ASP A 121 9.64 -17.97 -6.76
N PRO A 122 9.58 -18.89 -5.78
CA PRO A 122 8.46 -19.00 -4.85
C PRO A 122 8.25 -17.75 -3.99
N ALA A 123 9.31 -17.01 -3.66
CA ALA A 123 9.20 -15.82 -2.81
C ALA A 123 8.59 -14.65 -3.60
N ILE A 124 9.00 -14.46 -4.86
CA ILE A 124 8.36 -13.49 -5.74
C ILE A 124 6.90 -13.89 -6.00
N THR A 125 6.66 -15.17 -6.31
CA THR A 125 5.33 -15.72 -6.59
C THR A 125 4.37 -15.48 -5.43
N GLU A 126 4.77 -15.77 -4.19
CA GLU A 126 3.95 -15.53 -3.00
C GLU A 126 3.59 -14.05 -2.86
N LEU A 127 4.58 -13.16 -2.99
CA LEU A 127 4.35 -11.73 -2.85
C LEU A 127 3.44 -11.18 -3.95
N LEU A 128 3.66 -11.60 -5.20
CA LEU A 128 2.84 -11.23 -6.36
C LEU A 128 1.38 -11.69 -6.19
N LEU A 129 1.15 -12.88 -5.64
CA LEU A 129 -0.19 -13.43 -5.42
C LEU A 129 -0.85 -12.96 -4.13
N SER A 130 -0.11 -12.27 -3.25
CA SER A 130 -0.62 -11.85 -1.94
C SER A 130 -1.89 -10.96 -1.99
N PRO A 131 -2.11 -10.05 -2.98
CA PRO A 131 -3.38 -9.33 -3.09
C PRO A 131 -4.56 -10.26 -3.39
N LEU A 132 -4.36 -11.25 -4.27
CA LEU A 132 -5.38 -12.24 -4.60
C LEU A 132 -5.70 -13.10 -3.36
N ALA A 133 -4.68 -13.53 -2.61
CA ALA A 133 -4.87 -14.32 -1.41
C ALA A 133 -5.71 -13.61 -0.33
N VAL A 134 -5.57 -12.29 -0.19
CA VAL A 134 -6.29 -11.50 0.82
C VAL A 134 -7.69 -11.07 0.36
N THR A 135 -7.91 -10.91 -0.95
CA THR A 135 -9.17 -10.35 -1.48
C THR A 135 -10.05 -11.35 -2.21
N GLY A 136 -9.49 -12.47 -2.68
CA GLY A 136 -10.17 -13.43 -3.56
C GLY A 136 -10.48 -12.89 -4.96
N ARG A 137 -9.92 -11.74 -5.36
CA ARG A 137 -10.22 -11.08 -6.65
C ARG A 137 -8.98 -11.02 -7.54
N VAL A 138 -9.11 -11.49 -8.79
CA VAL A 138 -8.04 -11.41 -9.80
C VAL A 138 -7.69 -9.95 -10.12
N SER A 139 -8.64 -9.03 -10.04
CA SER A 139 -8.38 -7.59 -10.24
C SER A 139 -7.35 -7.01 -9.26
N ALA A 140 -7.21 -7.61 -8.07
CA ALA A 140 -6.20 -7.21 -7.10
C ALA A 140 -4.77 -7.46 -7.59
N LEU A 141 -4.57 -8.37 -8.55
CA LEU A 141 -3.25 -8.66 -9.11
C LEU A 141 -2.68 -7.47 -9.89
N LEU A 142 -3.50 -6.52 -10.35
CA LEU A 142 -3.01 -5.28 -10.97
C LEU A 142 -2.14 -4.43 -10.00
N ILE A 143 -2.25 -4.64 -8.69
CA ILE A 143 -1.45 -3.97 -7.66
C ILE A 143 0.01 -4.43 -7.70
N THR A 144 0.24 -5.71 -7.99
CA THR A 144 1.57 -6.35 -7.92
C THR A 144 2.14 -6.77 -9.27
N HIS A 145 1.29 -7.04 -10.26
CA HIS A 145 1.68 -7.46 -11.60
C HIS A 145 1.86 -6.24 -12.49
N ASN A 146 2.80 -5.37 -12.12
CA ASN A 146 3.18 -4.21 -12.92
C ASN A 146 4.67 -3.91 -12.74
N SER A 147 5.23 -3.11 -13.64
CA SER A 147 6.67 -2.78 -13.64
C SER A 147 7.14 -2.11 -12.34
N TRP A 148 6.36 -1.20 -11.74
CA TRP A 148 6.75 -0.55 -10.49
C TRP A 148 6.93 -1.55 -9.35
N PHE A 149 5.98 -2.46 -9.16
CA PHE A 149 6.07 -3.40 -8.04
C PHE A 149 7.28 -4.33 -8.19
N VAL A 150 7.54 -4.86 -9.40
CA VAL A 150 8.67 -5.78 -9.61
C VAL A 150 10.03 -5.10 -9.70
N ASN A 151 10.11 -3.83 -10.12
CA ASN A 151 11.38 -3.11 -10.25
C ASN A 151 11.68 -2.13 -9.10
N ALA A 152 10.70 -1.75 -8.28
CA ALA A 152 10.91 -0.87 -7.13
C ALA A 152 10.71 -1.59 -5.80
N ILE A 153 9.67 -2.41 -5.67
CA ILE A 153 9.29 -3.02 -4.38
C ILE A 153 10.03 -4.33 -4.13
N ILE A 154 9.97 -5.27 -5.08
CA ILE A 154 10.63 -6.58 -4.96
C ILE A 154 12.14 -6.45 -4.67
N PRO A 155 12.90 -5.54 -5.31
CA PRO A 155 14.31 -5.36 -5.00
C PRO A 155 14.60 -5.03 -3.55
N GLN A 156 13.76 -4.20 -2.93
CA GLN A 156 13.93 -3.78 -1.54
C GLN A 156 13.57 -4.89 -0.55
N ILE A 157 12.56 -5.72 -0.86
CA ILE A 157 12.08 -6.79 0.03
C ILE A 157 12.94 -8.06 -0.09
N LEU A 158 13.29 -8.46 -1.31
CA LEU A 158 13.89 -9.76 -1.61
C LEU A 158 15.35 -9.67 -2.10
N GLY A 159 15.93 -8.46 -2.15
CA GLY A 159 17.30 -8.25 -2.61
C GLY A 159 17.53 -8.69 -4.06
N ARG A 160 16.51 -8.52 -4.91
CA ARG A 160 16.58 -8.87 -6.35
C ARG A 160 16.93 -7.64 -7.18
N PRO A 161 17.77 -7.74 -8.22
CA PRO A 161 18.06 -6.59 -9.06
C PRO A 161 16.84 -6.17 -9.90
N PRO A 162 16.65 -4.87 -10.17
CA PRO A 162 15.66 -4.42 -11.15
C PRO A 162 16.01 -4.93 -12.55
N GLN A 163 15.00 -5.05 -13.41
CA GLN A 163 15.12 -5.61 -14.75
C GLN A 163 14.97 -4.53 -15.82
N ILE A 164 15.84 -4.55 -16.83
CA ILE A 164 15.77 -3.67 -18.02
C ILE A 164 15.00 -4.41 -19.12
N MET A 165 13.72 -4.08 -19.26
CA MET A 165 12.81 -4.69 -20.24
C MET A 165 11.47 -3.95 -20.30
N ASP A 166 10.67 -4.25 -21.33
CA ASP A 166 9.26 -3.87 -21.39
C ASP A 166 8.39 -4.89 -20.63
N PHE A 167 7.43 -4.39 -19.87
CA PHE A 167 6.52 -5.21 -19.07
C PHE A 167 5.14 -5.29 -19.72
N ALA A 168 4.50 -6.45 -19.65
CA ALA A 168 3.16 -6.67 -20.20
C ALA A 168 2.08 -5.81 -19.52
N LEU A 169 2.32 -5.36 -18.29
CA LEU A 169 1.45 -4.53 -17.47
C LEU A 169 2.28 -3.40 -16.84
N ASP A 170 1.76 -2.18 -16.91
CA ASP A 170 2.35 -1.00 -16.29
C ASP A 170 1.43 -0.43 -15.20
N PRO A 171 1.93 0.43 -14.28
CA PRO A 171 1.14 0.91 -13.14
C PRO A 171 -0.15 1.65 -13.54
N ARG A 172 -0.24 2.19 -14.77
CA ARG A 172 -1.45 2.86 -15.25
C ARG A 172 -2.59 1.87 -15.43
N ASP A 173 -2.34 0.59 -15.72
CA ASP A 173 -3.39 -0.42 -15.81
C ASP A 173 -4.19 -0.56 -14.50
N LEU A 174 -3.56 -0.27 -13.34
CA LEU A 174 -4.23 -0.22 -12.05
C LEU A 174 -5.07 1.06 -11.91
N PHE A 175 -4.42 2.23 -12.00
CA PHE A 175 -5.06 3.50 -11.63
C PHE A 175 -6.07 3.99 -12.67
N THR A 176 -5.91 3.67 -13.95
CA THR A 176 -6.94 3.98 -14.97
C THR A 176 -8.23 3.19 -14.75
N ARG A 177 -8.15 2.05 -14.04
CA ARG A 177 -9.29 1.18 -13.73
C ARG A 177 -9.89 1.47 -12.36
N MET A 178 -9.11 2.05 -11.45
CA MET A 178 -9.58 2.42 -10.13
C MET A 178 -10.42 3.69 -10.20
N ARG A 179 -11.71 3.56 -9.89
CA ARG A 179 -12.58 4.71 -9.68
C ARG A 179 -12.18 5.43 -8.39
N PHE A 180 -12.31 6.73 -8.39
CA PHE A 180 -12.15 7.53 -7.18
C PHE A 180 -13.42 7.37 -6.33
N GLU A 181 -13.26 6.99 -5.06
CA GLU A 181 -14.36 6.85 -4.10
C GLU A 181 -14.18 7.88 -2.98
N LEU A 182 -15.27 8.44 -2.45
CA LEU A 182 -15.19 9.59 -1.53
C LEU A 182 -14.39 9.30 -0.26
N TRP A 183 -14.45 8.07 0.28
CA TRP A 183 -13.67 7.68 1.46
C TRP A 183 -12.15 7.74 1.23
N MET A 184 -11.67 7.66 -0.02
CA MET A 184 -10.26 7.87 -0.35
C MET A 184 -9.85 9.31 -0.11
N ASP A 185 -10.78 10.26 -0.26
CA ASP A 185 -10.53 11.67 -0.07
C ASP A 185 -10.50 12.04 1.41
N ASN A 186 -9.35 11.79 2.04
CA ASN A 186 -9.10 12.12 3.44
C ASN A 186 -10.20 11.61 4.39
N GLY A 187 -10.82 10.46 4.09
CA GLY A 187 -11.91 9.90 4.87
C GLY A 187 -13.26 10.61 4.72
N ALA A 188 -13.53 11.27 3.59
CA ALA A 188 -14.82 11.87 3.26
C ALA A 188 -15.88 10.78 2.96
N GLY A 189 -16.34 10.10 4.01
CA GLY A 189 -17.26 8.96 3.90
C GLY A 189 -16.62 7.69 4.45
N ASP A 190 -17.37 6.59 4.41
CA ASP A 190 -16.89 5.31 4.94
C ASP A 190 -16.66 4.31 3.80
N PRO A 191 -15.54 3.58 3.80
CA PRO A 191 -15.35 2.45 2.90
C PRO A 191 -16.32 1.32 3.27
N PRO A 192 -16.58 0.39 2.33
CA PRO A 192 -17.43 -0.78 2.59
C PRO A 192 -17.08 -1.54 3.87
N SER A 193 -15.79 -1.70 4.19
CA SER A 193 -15.33 -2.38 5.42
C SER A 193 -15.63 -1.65 6.72
N ALA A 194 -15.83 -0.32 6.69
CA ALA A 194 -16.12 0.50 7.87
C ALA A 194 -17.61 0.89 7.96
N ALA A 195 -18.40 0.61 6.91
CA ALA A 195 -19.83 0.91 6.88
C ALA A 195 -20.56 0.17 8.02
N GLY A 196 -21.24 0.93 8.89
CA GLY A 196 -22.04 0.36 9.98
C GLY A 196 -21.27 -0.05 11.23
N VAL A 197 -19.95 0.17 11.30
CA VAL A 197 -19.20 0.01 12.55
C VAL A 197 -19.59 1.14 13.50
N ARG A 198 -20.48 0.85 14.46
CA ARG A 198 -20.87 1.82 15.50
C ARG A 198 -19.63 2.16 16.34
N ARG A 199 -19.29 3.44 16.41
CA ARG A 199 -18.24 3.91 17.32
C ARG A 199 -18.83 4.03 18.72
N PRO A 200 -18.17 3.50 19.76
CA PRO A 200 -18.73 3.48 21.12
C PRO A 200 -18.93 4.86 21.79
N HIS A 201 -18.59 5.99 21.13
CA HIS A 201 -18.60 7.32 21.74
C HIS A 201 -19.21 8.42 20.85
N GLN A 202 -20.30 8.12 20.15
CA GLN A 202 -21.17 9.16 19.58
C GLN A 202 -22.55 9.10 20.26
N GLU A 203 -22.59 9.57 21.50
CA GLU A 203 -23.77 10.07 22.21
C GLU A 203 -23.47 11.50 22.70
#